data_AF-A0A8S0RPH1-F1
#
_entry.id   AF-A0A8S0RPH1-F1
#
_cell.length_a   1.000
_cell.length_b   1.000
_cell.length_c   1.000
_cell.angle_alpha   90.00
_cell.angle_beta   90.00
_cell.angle_gamma   90.00
#
_symmetry.space_group_name_H-M   'P 1'
#
loop_
_entity.id
_entity.type
_entity.pdbx_description
1 polymer ?
#
loop_
_entity_poly.entity_id
_entity_poly.type
_entity_poly.pdbx_seq_one_letter_code
_entity_poly.pdbx_strand_id
1 'polypeptide(L)'
;MKRQAIFSCLTCTPDGNAGVCTACSLSCHDGHEIVELWTKRNFRCDCGNSKFGEFFCKLLPNKDVENLENKYNHNFKGTYCTCDLPYPDPNAEEQVEMIQCCICEDWFHEEHIGLQSPDEIPRDDEGEPLYEDFICQGCAVVCSFLTYYLETISASVRNSNVANSDKEKTVLEDSASPLKGKLEHGNCSLDTLVTNSDAEGNISGCSEVAGSSNKCILEINLAETPQTINKSKPMFLSKNWREVLCRCDACSDFYTQKGISFLLDKEDSIAEYEKVAKLKRDENLQKQEGDFLNKLGHVEKMEILSGIADMKDEIRSLLESSDPSKPITTADIHQVFDNLAKKRKRNP
;
A
#
# COMPACT_ATOMS: atom_id res chain seq x y z
N MET A 1 -2.60 -15.49 8.25
CA MET A 1 -2.72 -14.24 7.47
C MET A 1 -2.10 -13.14 8.29
N LYS A 2 -1.13 -12.41 7.76
CA LYS A 2 -0.43 -11.32 8.47
C LYS A 2 -1.32 -10.08 8.62
N ARG A 3 -2.09 -9.79 7.58
CA ARG A 3 -3.15 -8.78 7.57
C ARG A 3 -4.49 -9.41 7.19
N GLN A 4 -5.58 -8.80 7.64
CA GLN A 4 -6.92 -9.08 7.11
C GLN A 4 -7.74 -7.79 7.09
N ALA A 5 -8.67 -7.67 6.13
CA ALA A 5 -9.68 -6.63 6.15
C ALA A 5 -10.62 -6.81 7.34
N ILE A 6 -10.85 -5.74 8.08
CA ILE A 6 -11.72 -5.75 9.26
C ILE A 6 -12.67 -4.56 9.25
N PHE A 7 -13.70 -4.70 10.07
CA PHE A 7 -14.79 -3.74 10.21
C PHE A 7 -15.07 -3.53 11.69
N SER A 8 -15.54 -2.33 12.07
CA SER A 8 -16.14 -2.10 13.38
C SER A 8 -17.65 -2.00 13.22
N CYS A 9 -18.40 -2.64 14.12
CA CYS A 9 -19.86 -2.58 14.13
C CYS A 9 -20.31 -1.59 15.20
N LEU A 10 -20.66 -0.38 14.80
CA LEU A 10 -21.03 0.71 15.71
C LEU A 10 -22.37 0.42 16.42
N THR A 11 -23.25 -0.38 15.80
CA THR A 11 -24.48 -0.85 16.44
C THR A 11 -24.21 -1.79 17.62
N CYS A 12 -23.22 -2.69 17.50
CA CYS A 12 -22.93 -3.69 18.54
C CYS A 12 -21.94 -3.19 19.59
N THR A 13 -20.92 -2.45 19.16
CA THR A 13 -19.80 -2.03 19.99
C THR A 13 -19.50 -0.55 19.73
N PRO A 14 -20.39 0.38 20.14
CA PRO A 14 -20.24 1.82 19.88
C PRO A 14 -18.99 2.41 20.56
N ASP A 15 -18.49 1.76 21.62
CA ASP A 15 -17.24 2.15 22.29
C ASP A 15 -15.98 1.86 21.48
N GLY A 16 -16.10 1.19 20.31
CA GLY A 16 -14.98 0.91 19.40
C GLY A 16 -13.92 0.00 20.01
N ASN A 17 -14.33 -1.00 20.78
CA ASN A 17 -13.45 -1.94 21.47
C ASN A 17 -13.48 -3.35 20.87
N ALA A 18 -14.05 -3.53 19.68
CA ALA A 18 -14.14 -4.82 18.98
C ALA A 18 -14.09 -4.62 17.46
N GLY A 19 -13.58 -5.63 16.74
CA GLY A 19 -13.61 -5.65 15.28
C GLY A 19 -14.04 -7.01 14.73
N VAL A 20 -14.65 -7.00 13.55
CA VAL A 20 -15.20 -8.18 12.89
C VAL A 20 -14.57 -8.37 11.51
N CYS A 21 -14.37 -9.61 11.08
CA CYS A 21 -13.85 -9.89 9.74
C CYS A 21 -14.93 -9.70 8.66
N THR A 22 -14.51 -9.63 7.39
CA THR A 22 -15.40 -9.51 6.21
C THR A 22 -16.54 -10.52 6.20
N ALA A 23 -16.31 -11.78 6.59
CA ALA A 23 -17.38 -12.77 6.58
C ALA A 23 -18.44 -12.49 7.66
N CYS A 24 -18.01 -11.99 8.84
CA CYS A 24 -18.91 -11.67 9.93
C CYS A 24 -19.69 -10.37 9.66
N SER A 25 -19.09 -9.35 9.03
CA SER A 25 -19.81 -8.15 8.64
C SER A 25 -21.01 -8.47 7.74
N LEU A 26 -20.83 -9.42 6.81
CA LEU A 26 -21.88 -9.85 5.88
C LEU A 26 -22.88 -10.85 6.46
N SER A 27 -22.49 -11.69 7.41
CA SER A 27 -23.35 -12.81 7.88
C SER A 27 -23.97 -12.58 9.26
N CYS A 28 -23.21 -11.96 10.16
CA CYS A 28 -23.60 -11.76 11.57
C CYS A 28 -24.11 -10.35 11.83
N HIS A 29 -23.60 -9.36 11.09
CA HIS A 29 -23.88 -7.94 11.29
C HIS A 29 -24.55 -7.30 10.06
N ASP A 30 -25.21 -8.12 9.24
CA ASP A 30 -26.03 -7.64 8.12
C ASP A 30 -27.12 -6.69 8.64
N GLY A 31 -27.26 -5.53 8.00
CA GLY A 31 -28.19 -4.47 8.41
C GLY A 31 -27.77 -3.64 9.62
N HIS A 32 -26.57 -3.82 10.18
CA HIS A 32 -26.03 -2.95 11.22
C HIS A 32 -25.24 -1.77 10.63
N GLU A 33 -25.01 -0.74 11.45
CA GLU A 33 -24.06 0.31 11.15
C GLU A 33 -22.63 -0.23 11.31
N ILE A 34 -21.89 -0.26 10.21
CA ILE A 34 -20.55 -0.81 10.11
C ILE A 34 -19.63 0.20 9.43
N VAL A 35 -18.43 0.36 9.99
CA VAL A 35 -17.33 1.11 9.38
C VAL A 35 -16.24 0.15 8.92
N GLU A 36 -15.78 0.32 7.68
CA GLU A 36 -14.62 -0.41 7.16
C GLU A 36 -13.33 0.22 7.70
N LEU A 37 -12.46 -0.60 8.29
CA LEU A 37 -11.18 -0.15 8.86
C LEU A 37 -9.98 -0.62 8.04
N TRP A 38 -10.25 -1.08 6.81
CA TRP A 38 -9.27 -1.67 5.92
C TRP A 38 -8.52 -2.82 6.60
N THR A 39 -7.24 -3.00 6.23
CA THR A 39 -6.45 -4.12 6.72
C THR A 39 -5.73 -3.78 8.02
N LYS A 40 -5.80 -4.69 8.99
CA LYS A 40 -5.02 -4.61 10.23
C LYS A 40 -4.15 -5.84 10.43
N ARG A 41 -3.01 -5.62 11.09
CA ARG A 41 -2.03 -6.67 11.38
C ARG A 41 -2.42 -7.55 12.54
N ASN A 42 -2.19 -8.85 12.38
CA ASN A 42 -2.38 -9.88 13.41
C ASN A 42 -3.74 -9.81 14.11
N PHE A 43 -4.74 -9.22 13.47
CA PHE A 43 -6.05 -9.03 14.05
C PHE A 43 -6.79 -10.37 14.05
N ARG A 44 -7.60 -10.62 15.08
CA ARG A 44 -8.52 -11.76 15.14
C ARG A 44 -9.94 -11.26 15.35
N CYS A 45 -10.87 -11.81 14.56
CA CYS A 45 -12.27 -11.40 14.61
C CYS A 45 -12.89 -11.61 16.01
N ASP A 46 -13.43 -10.55 16.59
CA ASP A 46 -14.07 -10.53 17.91
C ASP A 46 -15.55 -10.95 17.87
N CYS A 47 -16.18 -10.99 16.69
CA CYS A 47 -17.61 -11.34 16.54
C CYS A 47 -17.97 -12.54 17.41
N GLY A 48 -18.92 -12.36 18.34
CA GLY A 48 -19.44 -13.41 19.22
C GLY A 48 -18.53 -13.86 20.36
N ASN A 49 -17.43 -13.16 20.66
CA ASN A 49 -16.71 -13.32 21.91
C ASN A 49 -17.36 -12.48 23.03
N SER A 50 -16.71 -12.39 24.20
CA SER A 50 -17.26 -11.68 25.37
C SER A 50 -17.61 -10.21 25.13
N LYS A 51 -17.07 -9.57 24.08
CA LYS A 51 -17.36 -8.19 23.68
C LYS A 51 -18.76 -8.04 23.04
N PHE A 52 -19.43 -9.14 22.71
CA PHE A 52 -20.75 -9.16 22.06
C PHE A 52 -21.87 -9.73 22.97
N GLY A 53 -21.65 -9.73 24.29
CA GLY A 53 -22.65 -10.21 25.26
C GLY A 53 -22.98 -11.69 25.07
N GLU A 54 -24.27 -12.03 25.01
CA GLU A 54 -24.76 -13.41 24.82
C GLU A 54 -24.83 -13.84 23.35
N PHE A 55 -24.45 -12.96 22.41
CA PHE A 55 -24.45 -13.29 20.99
C PHE A 55 -23.29 -14.20 20.61
N PHE A 56 -23.56 -15.26 19.85
CA PHE A 56 -22.55 -16.16 19.29
C PHE A 56 -22.41 -15.95 17.79
N CYS A 57 -21.18 -16.01 17.30
CA CYS A 57 -20.90 -15.90 15.87
C CYS A 57 -21.51 -17.07 15.10
N LYS A 58 -22.28 -16.77 14.05
CA LYS A 58 -22.93 -17.78 13.19
C LYS A 58 -21.92 -18.64 12.42
N LEU A 59 -20.72 -18.11 12.16
CA LEU A 59 -19.69 -18.75 11.34
C LEU A 59 -18.67 -19.54 12.17
N LEU A 60 -18.34 -19.06 13.37
CA LEU A 60 -17.42 -19.71 14.29
C LEU A 60 -17.88 -19.49 15.74
N PRO A 61 -18.71 -20.37 16.29
CA PRO A 61 -19.29 -20.20 17.63
C PRO A 61 -18.25 -20.28 18.76
N ASN A 62 -17.23 -21.12 18.59
CA ASN A 62 -16.22 -21.38 19.63
C ASN A 62 -14.99 -20.50 19.41
N LYS A 63 -14.96 -19.33 20.05
CA LYS A 63 -13.85 -18.39 20.02
C LYS A 63 -13.21 -18.26 21.41
N ASP A 64 -11.99 -17.76 21.43
CA ASP A 64 -11.38 -17.30 22.68
C ASP A 64 -12.24 -16.19 23.28
N VAL A 65 -12.25 -16.11 24.62
CA VAL A 65 -13.07 -15.15 25.36
C VAL A 65 -12.73 -13.71 24.95
N GLU A 66 -11.44 -13.44 24.75
CA GLU A 66 -10.91 -12.18 24.23
C GLU A 66 -9.69 -12.42 23.35
N ASN A 67 -9.44 -11.51 22.41
CA ASN A 67 -8.24 -11.50 21.58
C ASN A 67 -7.23 -10.48 22.13
N LEU A 68 -6.37 -10.90 23.06
CA LEU A 68 -5.45 -10.01 23.79
C LEU A 68 -4.42 -9.28 22.92
N GLU A 69 -4.14 -9.81 21.73
CA GLU A 69 -3.18 -9.21 20.79
C GLU A 69 -3.82 -8.16 19.87
N ASN A 70 -5.16 -8.08 19.83
CA ASN A 70 -5.84 -7.07 19.04
C ASN A 70 -5.55 -5.67 19.60
N LYS A 71 -5.33 -4.73 18.68
CA LYS A 71 -5.15 -3.31 19.00
C LYS A 71 -6.34 -2.53 18.47
N TYR A 72 -6.90 -1.69 19.32
CA TYR A 72 -8.04 -0.85 19.01
C TYR A 72 -7.63 0.60 19.19
N ASN A 73 -7.70 1.37 18.10
CA ASN A 73 -7.58 2.82 18.14
C ASN A 73 -8.95 3.45 17.90
N HIS A 74 -9.01 4.77 17.86
CA HIS A 74 -10.26 5.51 17.66
C HIS A 74 -10.94 5.25 16.30
N ASN A 75 -10.26 4.68 15.30
CA ASN A 75 -10.90 4.24 14.05
C ASN A 75 -12.05 3.26 14.30
N PHE A 76 -11.96 2.45 15.36
CA PHE A 76 -13.02 1.52 15.73
C PHE A 76 -14.30 2.21 16.22
N LYS A 77 -14.23 3.51 16.54
CA LYS A 77 -15.39 4.38 16.84
C LYS A 77 -15.87 5.15 15.62
N GLY A 78 -15.25 4.95 14.45
CA GLY A 78 -15.52 5.72 13.24
C GLY A 78 -14.89 7.11 13.24
N THR A 79 -13.93 7.41 14.12
CA THR A 79 -13.16 8.67 14.12
C THR A 79 -11.71 8.43 13.67
N TYR A 80 -11.11 9.44 13.03
CA TYR A 80 -9.84 9.29 12.34
C TYR A 80 -8.97 10.53 12.51
N CYS A 81 -7.67 10.36 12.26
CA CYS A 81 -6.65 11.40 12.32
C CYS A 81 -6.46 12.03 13.71
N THR A 82 -5.51 12.95 13.86
CA THR A 82 -5.29 13.71 15.10
C THR A 82 -6.43 14.69 15.41
N CYS A 83 -7.39 14.87 14.50
CA CYS A 83 -8.56 15.72 14.72
C CYS A 83 -9.76 14.98 15.34
N ASP A 84 -9.71 13.64 15.44
CA ASP A 84 -10.79 12.81 16.00
C ASP A 84 -12.16 13.07 15.34
N LEU A 85 -12.17 13.41 14.05
CA LEU A 85 -13.40 13.64 13.28
C LEU A 85 -13.90 12.34 12.64
N PRO A 86 -15.22 12.19 12.44
CA PRO A 86 -15.77 11.03 11.75
C PRO A 86 -15.41 11.04 10.26
N TYR A 87 -15.40 9.86 9.64
CA TYR A 87 -15.28 9.72 8.18
C TYR A 87 -16.43 8.86 7.63
N PRO A 88 -17.20 9.35 6.64
CA PRO A 88 -17.13 10.70 6.05
C PRO A 88 -17.52 11.80 7.07
N ASP A 89 -16.88 12.96 7.01
CA ASP A 89 -17.22 14.09 7.88
C ASP A 89 -18.53 14.73 7.40
N PRO A 90 -19.62 14.72 8.21
CA PRO A 90 -20.90 15.28 7.82
C PRO A 90 -20.88 16.80 7.59
N ASN A 91 -19.82 17.49 8.03
CA ASN A 91 -19.66 18.94 7.87
C ASN A 91 -18.69 19.32 6.74
N ALA A 92 -18.02 18.35 6.13
CA ALA A 92 -17.09 18.63 5.03
C ALA A 92 -17.86 18.78 3.71
N GLU A 93 -17.53 19.83 2.94
CA GLU A 93 -18.09 20.04 1.61
C GLU A 93 -17.65 18.93 0.64
N GLU A 94 -16.41 18.46 0.78
CA GLU A 94 -15.81 17.38 0.00
C GLU A 94 -15.06 16.41 0.91
N GLN A 95 -15.16 15.12 0.61
CA GLN A 95 -14.43 14.07 1.34
C GLN A 95 -13.08 13.85 0.65
N VAL A 96 -12.00 14.05 1.40
CA VAL A 96 -10.64 13.87 0.90
C VAL A 96 -10.14 12.47 1.26
N GLU A 97 -9.27 11.91 0.42
CA GLU A 97 -8.60 10.65 0.71
C GLU A 97 -7.65 10.81 1.91
N MET A 98 -7.64 9.82 2.80
CA MET A 98 -6.77 9.80 3.97
C MET A 98 -5.59 8.86 3.72
N ILE A 99 -4.47 9.10 4.40
CA ILE A 99 -3.26 8.28 4.30
C ILE A 99 -3.12 7.41 5.55
N GLN A 100 -2.95 6.09 5.38
CA GLN A 100 -2.74 5.17 6.50
C GLN A 100 -1.27 5.12 6.92
N CYS A 101 -1.00 5.27 8.22
CA CYS A 101 0.34 5.03 8.75
C CYS A 101 0.62 3.53 8.87
N CYS A 102 1.70 3.04 8.27
CA CYS A 102 2.07 1.63 8.31
C CYS A 102 2.58 1.14 9.68
N ILE A 103 2.66 1.99 10.71
CA ILE A 103 3.10 1.62 12.07
C ILE A 103 1.92 1.55 13.05
N CYS A 104 1.17 2.64 13.23
CA CYS A 104 0.00 2.65 14.13
C CYS A 104 -1.29 2.17 13.45
N GLU A 105 -1.28 2.01 12.12
CA GLU A 105 -2.44 1.65 11.30
C GLU A 105 -3.62 2.64 11.40
N ASP A 106 -3.37 3.84 11.94
CA ASP A 106 -4.32 4.96 11.94
C ASP A 106 -4.28 5.71 10.61
N TRP A 107 -5.36 6.42 10.30
CA TRP A 107 -5.56 7.18 9.07
C TRP A 107 -5.44 8.67 9.36
N PHE A 108 -4.82 9.42 8.44
CA PHE A 108 -4.57 10.83 8.61
C PHE A 108 -5.02 11.64 7.39
N HIS A 109 -5.61 12.80 7.64
CA HIS A 109 -5.78 13.84 6.63
C HIS A 109 -4.41 14.42 6.25
N GLU A 110 -4.23 14.79 4.99
CA GLU A 110 -2.97 15.34 4.46
C GLU A 110 -2.56 16.64 5.16
N GLU A 111 -3.53 17.41 5.63
CA GLU A 111 -3.31 18.68 6.35
C GLU A 111 -2.81 18.45 7.78
N HIS A 112 -2.99 17.23 8.30
CA HIS A 112 -2.75 16.89 9.71
C HIS A 112 -1.55 15.95 9.92
N ILE A 113 -0.77 15.64 8.88
CA ILE A 113 0.46 14.83 9.00
C ILE A 113 1.71 15.62 9.38
N GLY A 114 1.58 16.95 9.53
CA GLY A 114 2.66 17.82 10.03
C GLY A 114 3.63 18.32 8.96
N LEU A 115 3.19 18.39 7.70
CA LEU A 115 3.89 19.08 6.61
C LEU A 115 3.49 20.57 6.55
N GLN A 116 4.29 21.40 5.89
CA GLN A 116 3.97 22.82 5.69
C GLN A 116 3.04 23.03 4.50
N SER A 117 3.15 22.19 3.46
CA SER A 117 2.26 22.15 2.30
C SER A 117 1.95 20.70 1.90
N PRO A 118 0.75 20.40 1.37
CA PRO A 118 0.45 19.14 0.69
C PRO A 118 1.40 18.82 -0.47
N ASP A 119 2.00 19.84 -1.11
CA ASP A 119 2.99 19.67 -2.18
C ASP A 119 4.26 18.92 -1.73
N GLU A 120 4.49 18.80 -0.41
CA GLU A 120 5.59 18.00 0.15
C GLU A 120 5.31 16.49 0.11
N ILE A 121 4.07 16.07 -0.16
CA ILE A 121 3.71 14.67 -0.33
C ILE A 121 4.23 14.18 -1.70
N PRO A 122 5.09 13.14 -1.77
CA PRO A 122 5.67 12.71 -3.03
C PRO A 122 4.63 12.12 -3.98
N ARG A 123 4.29 12.86 -5.04
CA ARG A 123 3.37 12.47 -6.11
C ARG A 123 4.00 12.71 -7.49
N ASP A 124 3.54 12.01 -8.52
CA ASP A 124 3.89 12.28 -9.91
C ASP A 124 3.00 13.38 -10.53
N ASP A 125 3.19 13.67 -11.81
CA ASP A 125 2.49 14.74 -12.52
C ASP A 125 0.98 14.44 -12.67
N GLU A 126 0.59 13.16 -12.55
CA GLU A 126 -0.79 12.69 -12.54
C GLU A 126 -1.42 12.70 -11.14
N GLY A 127 -0.64 13.00 -10.09
CA GLY A 127 -1.08 13.02 -8.71
C GLY A 127 -0.98 11.67 -8.00
N GLU A 128 -0.41 10.65 -8.63
CA GLU A 128 -0.26 9.31 -8.06
C GLU A 128 0.90 9.27 -7.04
N PRO A 129 0.77 8.52 -5.93
CA PRO A 129 1.80 8.47 -4.90
C PRO A 129 3.09 7.80 -5.40
N LEU A 130 4.22 8.47 -5.21
CA LEU A 130 5.57 7.93 -5.51
C LEU A 130 6.15 7.06 -4.37
N TYR A 131 5.41 6.92 -3.28
CA TYR A 131 5.78 6.15 -2.10
C TYR A 131 4.93 4.87 -1.98
N GLU A 132 5.43 3.89 -1.25
CA GLU A 132 4.74 2.63 -0.92
C GLU A 132 4.14 2.67 0.49
N ASP A 133 4.83 3.28 1.45
CA ASP A 133 4.33 3.41 2.82
C ASP A 133 4.54 4.81 3.39
N PHE A 134 3.66 5.16 4.31
CA PHE A 134 3.70 6.36 5.10
C PHE A 134 3.91 6.04 6.59
N ILE A 135 4.79 6.79 7.26
CA ILE A 135 4.95 6.78 8.71
C ILE A 135 4.59 8.16 9.25
N CYS A 136 3.57 8.22 10.11
CA CYS A 136 3.13 9.48 10.71
C CYS A 136 4.18 10.07 11.65
N GLN A 137 4.03 11.36 11.95
CA GLN A 137 4.95 12.09 12.81
C GLN A 137 5.22 11.41 14.16
N GLY A 138 4.18 10.88 14.80
CA GLY A 138 4.30 10.20 16.09
C GLY A 138 5.11 8.89 15.99
N CYS A 139 4.86 8.10 14.95
CA CYS A 139 5.55 6.83 14.74
C CYS A 139 6.99 7.01 14.21
N ALA A 140 7.28 8.12 13.55
CA ALA A 140 8.62 8.45 13.06
C ALA A 140 9.64 8.63 14.20
N VAL A 141 9.19 8.92 15.43
CA VAL A 141 10.07 8.95 16.62
C VAL A 141 10.56 7.53 16.96
N VAL A 142 9.66 6.56 16.96
CA VAL A 142 10.00 5.14 17.20
C VAL A 142 10.87 4.60 16.07
N CYS A 143 10.60 5.05 14.84
CA CYS A 143 11.28 4.63 13.63
C CYS A 143 12.47 5.53 13.26
N SER A 144 13.05 6.28 14.21
CA SER A 144 14.15 7.20 13.93
C SER A 144 15.36 6.53 13.31
N PHE A 145 15.56 5.22 13.55
CA PHE A 145 16.64 4.44 12.93
C PHE A 145 16.56 4.41 11.39
N LEU A 146 15.38 4.67 10.81
CA LEU A 146 15.21 4.76 9.36
C LEU A 146 16.00 5.92 8.74
N THR A 147 16.43 6.90 9.52
CA THR A 147 17.30 7.98 9.02
C THR A 147 18.66 7.47 8.55
N TYR A 148 19.14 6.33 9.05
CA TYR A 148 20.36 5.68 8.56
C TYR A 148 20.22 5.05 7.17
N TYR A 149 18.99 4.98 6.66
CA TYR A 149 18.65 4.43 5.36
C TYR A 149 18.13 5.50 4.38
N LEU A 150 18.00 6.76 4.81
CA LEU A 150 17.15 7.76 4.18
C LEU A 150 17.47 7.99 2.69
N GLU A 151 18.75 7.99 2.33
CA GLU A 151 19.19 8.15 0.93
C GLU A 151 18.67 7.04 0.00
N THR A 152 18.40 5.85 0.54
CA THR A 152 17.93 4.69 -0.23
C THR A 152 16.41 4.50 -0.13
N ILE A 153 15.80 4.83 1.01
CA ILE A 153 14.40 4.50 1.28
C ILE A 153 13.43 5.67 1.16
N SER A 154 13.89 6.92 1.05
CA SER A 154 12.98 8.06 0.95
C SER A 154 12.35 8.13 -0.44
N ALA A 155 11.04 8.35 -0.51
CA ALA A 155 10.38 8.79 -1.73
C ALA A 155 10.70 10.29 -1.91
N SER A 156 11.48 10.62 -2.94
CA SER A 156 11.83 12.01 -3.25
C SER A 156 10.92 12.56 -4.34
N VAL A 157 10.43 13.78 -4.15
CA VAL A 157 9.91 14.62 -5.24
C VAL A 157 11.10 14.95 -6.14
N ARG A 158 11.07 14.53 -7.40
CA ARG A 158 12.05 15.02 -8.37
C ARG A 158 11.73 16.48 -8.65
N ASN A 159 12.32 17.41 -7.89
CA ASN A 159 12.33 18.81 -8.29
C ASN A 159 13.15 18.92 -9.58
N SER A 160 12.46 18.95 -10.71
CA SER A 160 13.00 19.33 -12.01
C SER A 160 13.36 20.82 -12.02
N ASN A 161 14.34 21.23 -11.23
CA ASN A 161 14.96 22.52 -11.41
C ASN A 161 16.01 22.38 -12.51
N VAL A 162 15.54 22.54 -13.75
CA VAL A 162 16.37 22.90 -14.88
C VAL A 162 17.12 24.19 -14.50
N ALA A 163 18.44 24.08 -14.55
CA ALA A 163 19.35 25.19 -14.40
C ALA A 163 18.95 26.35 -15.33
N ASN A 164 18.80 27.54 -14.76
CA ASN A 164 19.06 28.76 -15.50
C ASN A 164 20.08 29.59 -14.71
N SER A 165 21.28 29.66 -15.29
CA SER A 165 22.22 30.72 -15.01
C SER A 165 21.58 32.04 -15.36
N ASP A 166 21.70 33.05 -14.49
CA ASP A 166 22.01 34.38 -14.97
C ASP A 166 22.86 35.15 -13.97
N LYS A 167 23.89 35.78 -14.54
CA LYS A 167 24.91 36.59 -13.88
C LYS A 167 24.40 38.02 -13.76
N GLU A 168 24.59 38.63 -12.60
CA GLU A 168 24.95 40.06 -12.44
C GLU A 168 25.46 40.27 -11.00
N LYS A 169 26.76 40.25 -10.72
CA LYS A 169 27.85 41.23 -10.92
C LYS A 169 27.98 42.28 -9.80
N THR A 170 29.11 42.15 -9.06
CA THR A 170 29.92 43.16 -8.31
C THR A 170 29.36 43.73 -7.00
N VAL A 171 30.10 43.87 -5.89
CA VAL A 171 31.42 44.55 -5.64
C VAL A 171 32.09 43.95 -4.38
N LEU A 172 33.26 43.30 -4.48
CA LEU A 172 34.63 43.68 -4.01
C LEU A 172 34.88 43.93 -2.50
N GLU A 173 35.77 43.11 -1.90
CA GLU A 173 37.01 43.46 -1.16
C GLU A 173 37.59 42.15 -0.55
N ASP A 174 38.51 41.45 -1.20
CA ASP A 174 39.98 41.58 -1.26
C ASP A 174 40.74 41.09 -0.02
N SER A 175 41.46 39.97 -0.21
CA SER A 175 42.78 39.67 0.39
C SER A 175 43.40 38.46 -0.32
N ALA A 176 44.22 38.78 -1.34
CA ALA A 176 45.24 37.96 -1.99
C ALA A 176 46.18 37.23 -0.99
N SER A 177 46.93 36.14 -1.24
CA SER A 177 47.27 35.20 -2.34
C SER A 177 48.42 34.30 -1.76
N PRO A 178 49.32 33.62 -2.53
CA PRO A 178 49.22 32.63 -3.64
C PRO A 178 50.00 31.32 -3.29
N LEU A 179 49.93 30.17 -3.99
CA LEU A 179 50.46 29.82 -5.33
C LEU A 179 50.01 28.37 -5.67
N LYS A 180 49.38 28.09 -6.82
CA LYS A 180 49.94 27.51 -8.09
C LYS A 180 50.59 26.12 -7.97
N GLY A 181 50.32 25.12 -8.82
CA GLY A 181 49.63 25.09 -10.12
C GLY A 181 49.26 23.64 -10.54
N LYS A 182 48.19 23.47 -11.33
CA LYS A 182 48.15 23.28 -12.81
C LYS A 182 48.16 21.77 -13.20
N LEU A 183 46.99 21.19 -13.51
CA LEU A 183 46.50 20.75 -14.86
C LEU A 183 47.21 19.46 -15.34
N GLU A 184 46.58 18.40 -15.86
CA GLU A 184 45.53 18.30 -16.89
C GLU A 184 44.75 16.95 -16.86
N HIS A 185 43.49 17.02 -17.30
CA HIS A 185 42.66 16.15 -18.17
C HIS A 185 43.05 14.70 -18.48
N GLY A 186 42.04 13.81 -18.54
CA GLY A 186 42.06 12.65 -19.44
C GLY A 186 41.00 11.57 -19.19
N ASN A 187 40.11 11.37 -20.16
CA ASN A 187 38.97 10.46 -20.19
C ASN A 187 39.24 8.95 -20.00
N CYS A 188 38.13 8.27 -19.66
CA CYS A 188 37.82 6.85 -19.75
C CYS A 188 38.03 6.22 -21.15
N SER A 189 38.64 5.03 -21.23
CA SER A 189 38.05 3.81 -21.84
C SER A 189 38.99 2.60 -21.80
N LEU A 190 38.40 1.49 -21.35
CA LEU A 190 38.50 0.08 -21.78
C LEU A 190 39.60 -0.33 -22.79
N ASP A 191 40.40 -1.36 -22.46
CA ASP A 191 40.52 -2.59 -23.27
C ASP A 191 41.40 -3.71 -22.65
N THR A 192 40.74 -4.84 -22.36
CA THR A 192 40.93 -6.16 -23.02
C THR A 192 42.33 -6.84 -23.08
N LEU A 193 42.44 -7.92 -22.26
CA LEU A 193 43.05 -9.27 -22.48
C LEU A 193 44.55 -9.36 -22.85
N VAL A 194 45.37 -10.39 -22.55
CA VAL A 194 45.24 -11.84 -22.31
C VAL A 194 46.50 -12.29 -21.54
N THR A 195 46.42 -13.23 -20.59
CA THR A 195 47.39 -14.34 -20.50
C THR A 195 46.68 -15.60 -20.03
N ASN A 196 46.70 -16.63 -20.87
CA ASN A 196 46.18 -17.97 -20.61
C ASN A 196 47.21 -18.81 -19.86
N SER A 197 46.74 -19.70 -18.99
CA SER A 197 47.30 -21.05 -18.85
C SER A 197 46.22 -22.00 -18.34
N ASP A 198 46.01 -23.06 -19.11
CA ASP A 198 44.96 -24.08 -19.00
C ASP A 198 45.25 -25.14 -17.92
N ALA A 199 44.18 -25.67 -17.30
CA ALA A 199 44.03 -27.10 -16.99
C ALA A 199 42.56 -27.42 -16.67
N GLU A 200 41.93 -28.22 -17.53
CA GLU A 200 40.56 -28.72 -17.42
C GLU A 200 40.41 -29.82 -16.35
N GLY A 201 39.23 -29.91 -15.71
CA GLY A 201 38.90 -31.01 -14.80
C GLY A 201 37.54 -30.94 -14.12
N ASN A 202 36.48 -31.12 -14.91
CA ASN A 202 35.18 -31.76 -14.61
C ASN A 202 34.23 -31.30 -13.47
N ILE A 203 32.94 -31.41 -13.83
CA ILE A 203 31.69 -31.02 -13.15
C ILE A 203 31.47 -31.72 -11.80
N SER A 204 31.11 -30.94 -10.76
CA SER A 204 30.21 -31.36 -9.69
C SER A 204 29.51 -30.14 -9.10
N GLY A 205 28.17 -30.15 -9.15
CA GLY A 205 27.35 -29.13 -8.53
C GLY A 205 27.44 -29.14 -7.00
N CYS A 206 27.26 -27.97 -6.40
CA CYS A 206 26.71 -27.84 -5.07
C CYS A 206 25.85 -26.57 -5.03
N SER A 207 24.56 -26.77 -4.77
CA SER A 207 23.69 -25.76 -4.19
C SER A 207 24.16 -25.52 -2.78
N GLU A 208 24.54 -24.29 -2.44
CA GLU A 208 24.63 -23.87 -1.04
C GLU A 208 24.09 -22.44 -0.89
N VAL A 209 22.82 -22.41 -0.49
CA VAL A 209 22.18 -21.52 0.48
C VAL A 209 22.88 -20.18 0.74
N ALA A 210 22.22 -19.07 0.39
CA ALA A 210 22.60 -17.72 0.80
C ALA A 210 22.57 -17.63 2.33
N GLY A 211 23.72 -17.85 2.96
CA GLY A 211 23.91 -17.69 4.39
C GLY A 211 23.80 -16.23 4.80
N SER A 212 23.08 -15.99 5.89
CA SER A 212 23.02 -14.70 6.59
C SER A 212 24.43 -14.16 6.80
N SER A 213 24.77 -13.04 6.15
CA SER A 213 25.97 -12.30 6.50
C SER A 213 25.73 -11.67 7.87
N ASN A 214 26.43 -12.15 8.90
CA ASN A 214 26.38 -11.57 10.25
C ASN A 214 26.93 -10.13 10.32
N LYS A 215 27.46 -9.59 9.21
CA LYS A 215 27.94 -8.21 9.15
C LYS A 215 26.75 -7.26 8.97
N CYS A 216 26.58 -6.33 9.92
CA CYS A 216 25.59 -5.27 9.84
C CYS A 216 25.88 -4.33 8.65
N ILE A 217 24.89 -4.10 7.79
CA ILE A 217 25.01 -3.21 6.61
C ILE A 217 25.17 -1.74 7.00
N LEU A 218 24.71 -1.37 8.20
CA LEU A 218 24.83 -0.01 8.72
C LEU A 218 26.17 0.24 9.40
N GLU A 219 26.95 -0.81 9.68
CA GLU A 219 28.20 -0.75 10.44
C GLU A 219 28.09 -0.03 11.81
N ILE A 220 26.87 0.06 12.38
CA ILE A 220 26.56 0.64 13.69
C ILE A 220 25.70 -0.31 14.53
N ASN A 221 25.68 -0.07 15.85
CA ASN A 221 24.76 -0.71 16.78
C ASN A 221 23.53 0.18 17.02
N LEU A 222 22.38 -0.19 16.43
CA LEU A 222 21.12 0.56 16.57
C LEU A 222 20.64 0.68 18.02
N ALA A 223 20.99 -0.25 18.90
CA ALA A 223 20.57 -0.22 20.31
C ALA A 223 21.34 0.82 21.14
N GLU A 224 22.58 1.15 20.75
CA GLU A 224 23.46 2.07 21.48
C GLU A 224 23.51 3.47 20.87
N THR A 225 22.98 3.64 19.66
CA THR A 225 23.07 4.91 18.95
C THR A 225 22.00 5.89 19.46
N PRO A 226 22.36 7.14 19.81
CA PRO A 226 21.40 8.13 20.31
C PRO A 226 20.29 8.39 19.29
N GLN A 227 19.05 8.06 19.65
CA GLN A 227 17.88 8.49 18.89
C GLN A 227 17.73 10.00 19.10
N THR A 228 17.93 10.81 18.06
CA THR A 228 17.75 12.25 18.13
C THR A 228 16.27 12.56 18.27
N ILE A 229 15.83 12.89 19.49
CA ILE A 229 14.47 13.36 19.80
C ILE A 229 14.33 14.83 19.37
N ASN A 230 14.59 15.13 18.10
CA ASN A 230 14.11 16.37 17.51
C ASN A 230 12.74 16.09 16.89
N LYS A 231 11.91 17.14 16.71
CA LYS A 231 10.57 17.05 16.09
C LYS A 231 10.66 16.18 14.82
N SER A 232 10.30 14.90 14.95
CA SER A 232 10.43 13.95 13.85
C SER A 232 9.44 14.38 12.78
N LYS A 233 9.85 14.26 11.51
CA LYS A 233 8.96 14.54 10.37
C LYS A 233 8.26 13.26 9.96
N PRO A 234 7.07 13.33 9.34
CA PRO A 234 6.52 12.16 8.65
C PRO A 234 7.52 11.62 7.63
N MET A 235 7.46 10.31 7.38
CA MET A 235 8.33 9.65 6.40
C MET A 235 7.48 9.03 5.29
N PHE A 236 7.87 9.29 4.04
CA PHE A 236 7.32 8.65 2.85
C PHE A 236 8.38 7.72 2.28
N LEU A 237 8.07 6.42 2.26
CA LEU A 237 9.05 5.37 1.98
C LEU A 237 8.84 4.82 0.58
N SER A 238 9.92 4.72 -0.19
CA SER A 238 9.92 4.26 -1.57
C SER A 238 9.56 2.77 -1.67
N LYS A 239 9.21 2.33 -2.89
CA LYS A 239 8.90 0.92 -3.16
C LYS A 239 10.04 -0.01 -2.73
N ASN A 240 9.69 -1.14 -2.13
CA ASN A 240 10.63 -2.16 -1.63
C ASN A 240 11.59 -1.68 -0.53
N TRP A 241 11.33 -0.56 0.15
CA TRP A 241 12.21 -0.07 1.22
C TRP A 241 12.49 -1.09 2.33
N ARG A 242 11.52 -1.98 2.62
CA ARG A 242 11.67 -3.08 3.59
C ARG A 242 12.77 -4.08 3.24
N GLU A 243 13.12 -4.21 1.95
CA GLU A 243 14.17 -5.11 1.48
C GLU A 243 15.58 -4.57 1.79
N VAL A 244 15.70 -3.25 2.03
CA VAL A 244 16.95 -2.56 2.35
C VAL A 244 17.31 -2.69 3.84
N LEU A 245 16.34 -3.00 4.71
CA LEU A 245 16.57 -3.11 6.15
C LEU A 245 17.55 -4.24 6.50
N CYS A 246 18.43 -3.99 7.47
CA CYS A 246 19.42 -4.98 7.89
C CYS A 246 18.74 -6.15 8.60
N ARG A 247 19.21 -7.37 8.34
CA ARG A 247 18.66 -8.61 8.92
C ARG A 247 19.68 -9.38 9.75
N CYS A 248 20.77 -8.73 10.20
CA CYS A 248 21.68 -9.35 11.15
C CYS A 248 21.00 -9.54 12.52
N ASP A 249 21.56 -10.39 13.37
CA ASP A 249 20.97 -10.73 14.67
C ASP A 249 20.74 -9.48 15.54
N ALA A 250 21.74 -8.58 15.63
CA ALA A 250 21.62 -7.36 16.42
C ALA A 250 20.50 -6.42 15.94
N CYS A 251 20.31 -6.27 14.63
CA CYS A 251 19.21 -5.45 14.09
C CYS A 251 17.85 -6.13 14.29
N SER A 252 17.79 -7.45 14.11
CA SER A 252 16.57 -8.24 14.31
C SER A 252 16.10 -8.20 15.76
N ASP A 253 17.03 -8.29 16.72
CA ASP A 253 16.76 -8.13 18.15
C ASP A 253 16.26 -6.72 18.48
N PHE A 254 16.88 -5.70 17.89
CA PHE A 254 16.43 -4.31 18.04
C PHE A 254 14.99 -4.12 17.55
N TYR A 255 14.63 -4.61 16.36
CA TYR A 255 13.26 -4.50 15.86
C TYR A 255 12.26 -5.23 16.75
N THR A 256 12.65 -6.38 17.30
CA THR A 256 11.83 -7.17 18.22
C THR A 256 11.61 -6.44 19.53
N GLN A 257 12.66 -5.89 20.13
CA GLN A 257 12.56 -5.09 21.35
C GLN A 257 11.69 -3.84 21.15
N LYS A 258 11.72 -3.22 19.97
CA LYS A 258 10.89 -2.06 19.63
C LYS A 258 9.47 -2.43 19.18
N GLY A 259 9.15 -3.72 19.04
CA GLY A 259 7.83 -4.19 18.61
C GLY A 259 7.51 -3.90 17.14
N ILE A 260 8.54 -3.79 16.29
CA ILE A 260 8.45 -3.43 14.87
C ILE A 260 9.06 -4.48 13.93
N SER A 261 9.25 -5.73 14.40
CA SER A 261 9.80 -6.81 13.56
C SER A 261 8.96 -7.12 12.31
N PHE A 262 7.69 -6.73 12.31
CA PHE A 262 6.81 -6.84 11.14
C PHE A 262 7.35 -6.05 9.93
N LEU A 263 8.21 -5.04 10.13
CA LEU A 263 8.85 -4.30 9.03
C LEU A 263 9.77 -5.18 8.17
N LEU A 264 10.25 -6.31 8.71
CA LEU A 264 11.06 -7.27 7.96
C LEU A 264 10.21 -8.27 7.17
N ASP A 265 8.91 -8.33 7.43
CA ASP A 265 7.98 -9.28 6.83
C ASP A 265 7.35 -8.68 5.57
N LYS A 266 7.66 -9.24 4.40
CA LYS A 266 7.15 -8.75 3.12
C LYS A 266 5.63 -8.91 3.00
N GLU A 267 5.08 -9.98 3.60
CA GLU A 267 3.65 -10.27 3.61
C GLU A 267 2.85 -9.30 4.49
N ASP A 268 3.54 -8.50 5.30
CA ASP A 268 2.94 -7.47 6.15
C ASP A 268 2.62 -6.17 5.41
N SER A 269 3.17 -5.98 4.21
CA SER A 269 2.88 -4.78 3.41
C SER A 269 1.43 -4.77 2.91
N ILE A 270 0.85 -3.57 2.78
CA ILE A 270 -0.48 -3.39 2.17
C ILE A 270 -0.41 -3.82 0.69
N ALA A 271 0.66 -3.42 -0.02
CA ALA A 271 0.88 -3.77 -1.42
C ALA A 271 0.87 -5.29 -1.68
N GLU A 272 1.56 -6.09 -0.85
CA GLU A 272 1.55 -7.55 -1.03
C GLU A 272 0.17 -8.14 -0.66
N TYR A 273 -0.50 -7.62 0.36
CA TYR A 273 -1.88 -8.03 0.69
C TYR A 273 -2.83 -7.82 -0.49
N GLU A 274 -2.82 -6.63 -1.10
CA GLU A 274 -3.67 -6.29 -2.24
C GLU A 274 -3.36 -7.12 -3.47
N LYS A 275 -2.07 -7.32 -3.76
CA LYS A 275 -1.59 -8.19 -4.83
C LYS A 275 -2.10 -9.62 -4.65
N VAL A 276 -1.97 -10.20 -3.46
CA VAL A 276 -2.48 -11.55 -3.16
C VAL A 276 -4.00 -11.59 -3.27
N ALA A 277 -4.70 -10.56 -2.79
CA ALA A 277 -6.16 -10.47 -2.91
C ALA A 277 -6.62 -10.35 -4.36
N LYS A 278 -5.87 -9.65 -5.22
CA LYS A 278 -6.13 -9.56 -6.66
C LYS A 278 -5.91 -10.91 -7.34
N LEU A 279 -4.77 -11.56 -7.11
CA LEU A 279 -4.48 -12.88 -7.66
C LEU A 279 -5.56 -13.90 -7.29
N LYS A 280 -6.01 -13.94 -6.03
CA LYS A 280 -7.10 -14.83 -5.60
C LYS A 280 -8.43 -14.53 -6.29
N ARG A 281 -8.75 -13.25 -6.52
CA ARG A 281 -9.96 -12.85 -7.27
C ARG A 281 -9.87 -13.32 -8.71
N ASP A 282 -8.74 -13.10 -9.37
CA ASP A 282 -8.51 -13.52 -10.75
C ASP A 282 -8.55 -15.05 -10.89
N GLU A 283 -7.93 -15.80 -9.97
CA GLU A 283 -8.01 -17.25 -9.93
C GLU A 283 -9.44 -17.76 -9.70
N ASN A 284 -10.21 -17.12 -8.83
CA ASN A 284 -11.59 -17.49 -8.56
C ASN A 284 -12.51 -17.17 -9.74
N LEU A 285 -12.31 -16.02 -10.41
CA LEU A 285 -13.02 -15.66 -11.63
C LEU A 285 -12.74 -16.69 -12.73
N GLN A 286 -11.47 -17.05 -12.95
CA GLN A 286 -11.09 -18.07 -13.93
C GLN A 286 -11.71 -19.44 -13.63
N LYS A 287 -11.73 -19.86 -12.36
CA LYS A 287 -12.38 -21.11 -11.93
C LYS A 287 -13.90 -21.05 -12.12
N GLN A 288 -14.54 -19.96 -11.73
CA GLN A 288 -15.99 -19.81 -11.80
C GLN A 288 -16.49 -19.67 -13.25
N GLU A 289 -15.78 -18.91 -14.09
CA GLU A 289 -16.05 -18.82 -15.52
C GLU A 289 -15.84 -20.16 -16.23
N GLY A 290 -14.74 -20.86 -15.90
CA GLY A 290 -14.46 -22.20 -16.41
C GLY A 290 -15.55 -23.21 -16.02
N ASP A 291 -15.88 -23.29 -14.74
CA ASP A 291 -16.87 -24.24 -14.21
C ASP A 291 -18.29 -23.94 -14.66
N PHE A 292 -18.67 -22.66 -14.80
CA PHE A 292 -19.98 -22.27 -15.31
C PHE A 292 -20.11 -22.60 -16.80
N LEU A 293 -19.14 -22.19 -17.63
CA LEU A 293 -19.19 -22.42 -19.08
C LEU A 293 -19.01 -23.90 -19.45
N ASN A 294 -18.32 -24.70 -18.63
CA ASN A 294 -18.14 -26.13 -18.89
C ASN A 294 -19.34 -26.98 -18.47
N LYS A 295 -20.25 -26.46 -17.63
CA LYS A 295 -21.54 -27.11 -17.29
C LYS A 295 -22.61 -26.90 -18.36
N LEU A 296 -22.39 -25.97 -19.28
CA LEU A 296 -23.32 -25.61 -20.35
C LEU A 296 -23.02 -26.39 -21.62
N GLY A 297 -24.06 -26.73 -22.38
CA GLY A 297 -23.90 -27.30 -23.72
C GLY A 297 -23.21 -26.32 -24.67
N HIS A 298 -22.64 -26.83 -25.77
CA HIS A 298 -21.94 -25.98 -26.75
C HIS A 298 -22.79 -24.83 -27.30
N VAL A 299 -24.08 -25.07 -27.52
CA VAL A 299 -25.03 -24.06 -28.01
C VAL A 299 -25.26 -22.97 -26.96
N GLU A 300 -25.58 -23.36 -25.73
CA GLU A 300 -25.79 -22.43 -24.60
C GLU A 300 -24.55 -21.59 -24.31
N LYS A 301 -23.36 -22.21 -24.39
CA LYS A 301 -22.07 -21.52 -24.25
C LYS A 301 -21.86 -20.47 -25.34
N MET A 302 -22.19 -20.77 -26.59
CA MET A 302 -22.08 -19.81 -27.70
C MET A 302 -23.11 -18.67 -27.56
N GLU A 303 -24.34 -18.96 -27.15
CA GLU A 303 -25.38 -17.95 -26.93
C GLU A 303 -24.99 -16.99 -25.79
N ILE A 304 -24.47 -17.49 -24.68
CA ILE A 304 -24.01 -16.66 -23.56
C ILE A 304 -22.82 -15.80 -23.97
N LEU A 305 -21.80 -16.38 -24.62
CA LEU A 305 -20.63 -15.62 -25.07
C LEU A 305 -21.02 -14.54 -26.11
N SER A 306 -21.92 -14.86 -27.05
CA SER A 306 -22.45 -13.88 -28.01
C SER A 306 -23.25 -12.78 -27.30
N GLY A 307 -24.10 -13.14 -26.33
CA GLY A 307 -24.90 -12.16 -25.57
C GLY A 307 -24.04 -11.21 -24.73
N ILE A 308 -22.96 -11.71 -24.13
CA ILE A 308 -21.99 -10.88 -23.40
C ILE A 308 -21.26 -9.93 -24.36
N ALA A 309 -20.85 -10.42 -25.54
CA ALA A 309 -20.22 -9.57 -26.56
C ALA A 309 -21.18 -8.47 -27.05
N ASP A 310 -22.43 -8.82 -27.35
CA ASP A 310 -23.46 -7.86 -27.76
C ASP A 310 -23.73 -6.80 -26.69
N MET A 311 -23.81 -7.21 -25.41
CA MET A 311 -24.00 -6.30 -24.28
C MET A 311 -22.80 -5.35 -24.11
N LYS A 312 -21.58 -5.88 -24.22
CA LYS A 312 -20.35 -5.09 -24.15
C LYS A 312 -20.29 -4.05 -25.27
N ASP A 313 -20.64 -4.44 -26.49
CA ASP A 313 -20.60 -3.55 -27.65
C ASP A 313 -21.65 -2.44 -27.55
N GLU A 314 -22.86 -2.74 -27.06
CA GLU A 314 -23.89 -1.70 -26.85
C GLU A 314 -23.53 -0.74 -25.71
N ILE A 315 -22.97 -1.23 -24.60
CA ILE A 315 -22.50 -0.37 -23.51
C ILE A 315 -21.34 0.50 -23.99
N ARG A 316 -20.38 -0.07 -24.74
CA ARG A 316 -19.28 0.71 -25.32
C ARG A 316 -19.80 1.79 -26.27
N SER A 317 -20.72 1.43 -27.18
CA SER A 317 -21.34 2.37 -28.11
C SER A 317 -22.09 3.50 -27.39
N LEU A 318 -22.80 3.18 -26.30
CA LEU A 318 -23.42 4.18 -25.45
C LEU A 318 -22.38 5.14 -24.87
N LEU A 319 -21.29 4.63 -24.31
CA LEU A 319 -20.25 5.46 -23.69
C LEU A 319 -19.47 6.30 -24.71
N GLU A 320 -19.21 5.77 -25.91
CA GLU A 320 -18.51 6.49 -27.00
C GLU A 320 -19.39 7.55 -27.68
N SER A 321 -20.71 7.35 -27.74
CA SER A 321 -21.64 8.30 -28.33
C SER A 321 -22.19 9.33 -27.33
N SER A 322 -21.96 9.12 -26.03
CA SER A 322 -22.39 10.04 -24.98
C SER A 322 -21.45 11.23 -24.84
N ASP A 323 -22.03 12.42 -24.68
CA ASP A 323 -21.31 13.65 -24.35
C ASP A 323 -20.81 13.57 -22.89
N PRO A 324 -19.49 13.67 -22.63
CA PRO A 324 -18.94 13.59 -21.27
C PRO A 324 -19.49 14.64 -20.29
N SER A 325 -20.05 15.74 -20.81
CA SER A 325 -20.62 16.82 -20.01
C SER A 325 -22.08 16.60 -19.61
N LYS A 326 -22.72 15.53 -20.09
CA LYS A 326 -24.14 15.23 -19.81
C LYS A 326 -24.30 13.91 -19.06
N PRO A 327 -25.17 13.85 -18.04
CA PRO A 327 -25.46 12.61 -17.35
C PRO A 327 -26.21 11.64 -18.27
N ILE A 328 -25.84 10.36 -18.19
CA ILE A 328 -26.57 9.26 -18.84
C ILE A 328 -27.97 9.16 -18.21
N THR A 329 -29.01 9.14 -19.04
CA THR A 329 -30.40 9.11 -18.59
C THR A 329 -30.98 7.70 -18.63
N THR A 330 -32.12 7.50 -17.97
CA THR A 330 -32.88 6.24 -18.03
C THR A 330 -33.29 5.88 -19.47
N ALA A 331 -33.57 6.88 -20.31
CA ALA A 331 -33.93 6.66 -21.72
C ALA A 331 -32.77 6.03 -22.51
N ASP A 332 -31.54 6.46 -22.24
CA ASP A 332 -30.34 5.94 -22.91
C ASP A 332 -30.12 4.46 -22.57
N ILE A 333 -30.37 4.07 -21.31
CA ILE A 333 -30.31 2.68 -20.87
C ILE A 333 -31.42 1.84 -21.51
N HIS A 334 -32.66 2.36 -21.60
CA HIS A 334 -33.73 1.67 -22.31
C HIS A 334 -33.40 1.44 -23.79
N GLN A 335 -32.76 2.41 -24.44
CA GLN A 335 -32.32 2.28 -25.83
C GLN A 335 -31.31 1.15 -26.03
N VAL A 336 -30.37 0.96 -25.08
CA VAL A 336 -29.43 -0.19 -25.08
C VAL A 336 -30.20 -1.51 -25.04
N PHE A 337 -31.18 -1.66 -24.13
CA PHE A 337 -31.98 -2.88 -24.04
C PHE A 337 -32.81 -3.15 -25.31
N ASP A 338 -33.36 -2.10 -25.92
CA ASP A 338 -34.11 -2.21 -27.19
C ASP A 338 -33.21 -2.66 -28.34
N ASN A 339 -31.97 -2.18 -28.39
CA ASN A 339 -31.00 -2.59 -29.40
C ASN A 339 -30.61 -4.06 -29.23
N LEU A 340 -30.33 -4.50 -27.99
CA LEU A 340 -30.04 -5.90 -27.68
C LEU A 340 -31.22 -6.81 -28.04
N ALA A 341 -32.46 -6.40 -27.73
CA ALA A 341 -33.66 -7.15 -28.10
C ALA A 341 -33.84 -7.27 -29.62
N LYS A 342 -33.45 -6.25 -30.40
CA LYS A 342 -33.46 -6.30 -31.86
C LYS A 342 -32.37 -7.22 -32.42
N LYS A 343 -31.16 -7.22 -31.85
CA LYS A 343 -30.07 -8.11 -32.26
C LYS A 343 -30.42 -9.58 -32.05
N ARG A 344 -31.00 -9.93 -30.90
CA ARG A 344 -31.46 -11.29 -30.59
C ARG A 344 -32.55 -11.82 -31.53
N LYS A 345 -33.35 -10.95 -32.14
CA LYS A 345 -34.38 -11.34 -33.13
C LYS A 345 -33.83 -11.57 -34.54
N ARG A 346 -32.60 -11.12 -34.84
CA ARG A 346 -31.99 -11.19 -36.18
C ARG A 346 -31.09 -12.41 -36.38
N ASN A 347 -30.52 -12.96 -35.31
CA ASN A 347 -29.75 -14.19 -35.30
C ASN A 347 -30.49 -15.22 -34.41
N PRO A 348 -31.44 -16.01 -34.96
CA PRO A 348 -32.10 -17.08 -34.21
C PRO A 348 -31.20 -18.28 -33.95
#